data_AF-A0A073CI80-F1
#
_entry.id   AF-A0A073CI80-F1
#
_cell.length_a   1.000
_cell.length_b   1.000
_cell.length_c   1.000
_cell.angle_alpha   90.00
_cell.angle_beta   90.00
_cell.angle_gamma   90.00
#
_symmetry.space_group_name_H-M   'P 1'
#
loop_
_entity.id
_entity.type
_entity.pdbx_description
1 polymer ?
#
loop_
_entity_poly.entity_id
_entity_poly.type
_entity_poly.pdbx_seq_one_letter_code
_entity_poly.pdbx_strand_id
1 'polypeptide(L)'
;MDARIPNQPSSFEPEGKVSLFKTGAISGSHSNSPFISLPSFLNKPYPKSEVGFVNEGMNGDRSWQQLLVLFIMAVSVTAGVYFVRYRLREPLPILTKSEQNHQIGKTKFTGKIQPGKTFAIASYYSSIVEDIKVEIGDQIKVGQPLLVLKNIEAERELKQAQKEQQILLREKKAARQQQQALKQQQKIAQQQQLAALKQKDMDLQEQQMGQQQEILKLEQKIQYFDQNSAPLRANVAEADSELKIAQNQMQQVPLPQRQDSIERAEALYQKAKSSYQRYLELQEQGAVSQEKLEEIAAEMKVAQADLDSAKSAIAASETFTEAQTKQSQLQSQLEVDQQQQELTDMKAKLKLAQLQYQQLTEQRQIVQQQLAELRAIELPSESIETNWSDPEETLTEIKTTEVITATRSGVIVDLPVAVGNQIFAGTKVVDLAEMENLNVEIPVSSRLINALHLGQKAIVEIGGGGKTQEFEATVARINPLPSEDLNHQVILQFKNTKNDLLAGQLATVYFSDQQNLGGI
;
A
#
# COMPACT_ATOMS: atom_id res chain seq x y z
N MET A 1 0.47 34.55 -29.32
CA MET A 1 1.84 34.79 -28.83
C MET A 1 2.37 33.50 -28.21
N ASP A 2 2.84 32.48 -28.93
CA ASP A 2 3.25 32.22 -30.33
C ASP A 2 4.67 31.62 -30.27
N ALA A 3 5.14 30.73 -31.16
CA ALA A 3 4.49 29.74 -32.02
C ALA A 3 5.58 28.79 -32.59
N ARG A 4 5.18 27.67 -33.21
CA ARG A 4 5.94 26.87 -34.21
C ARG A 4 7.25 26.15 -33.78
N ILE A 5 7.12 24.84 -33.60
CA ILE A 5 7.97 23.80 -34.23
C ILE A 5 7.87 23.86 -35.78
N PRO A 6 8.68 23.15 -36.62
CA PRO A 6 9.66 22.08 -36.32
C PRO A 6 11.03 22.20 -37.04
N ASN A 7 11.93 21.21 -36.86
CA ASN A 7 12.37 20.35 -37.98
C ASN A 7 13.15 19.08 -37.57
N GLN A 8 12.92 18.02 -38.34
CA GLN A 8 13.75 16.80 -38.48
C GLN A 8 14.63 16.96 -39.77
N PRO A 9 15.52 16.03 -40.21
CA PRO A 9 15.09 14.77 -40.84
C PRO A 9 16.16 13.63 -40.90
N SER A 10 15.97 12.69 -41.85
CA SER A 10 16.85 11.63 -42.41
C SER A 10 16.80 10.26 -41.71
N SER A 11 16.64 9.13 -42.43
CA SER A 11 16.43 8.91 -43.88
C SER A 11 15.59 7.65 -44.20
N PHE A 12 15.13 7.50 -45.45
CA PHE A 12 14.18 6.47 -45.94
C PHE A 12 14.36 6.20 -47.45
N GLU A 13 14.08 4.95 -47.91
CA GLU A 13 13.74 4.51 -49.31
C GLU A 13 14.71 4.76 -50.51
N PRO A 14 14.46 4.24 -51.76
CA PRO A 14 13.44 3.27 -52.30
C PRO A 14 14.08 1.91 -52.73
N GLU A 15 13.54 0.95 -53.52
CA GLU A 15 12.29 0.65 -54.29
C GLU A 15 11.89 -0.85 -54.00
N GLY A 16 10.93 -1.58 -54.62
CA GLY A 16 10.15 -1.32 -55.84
C GLY A 16 9.32 -2.50 -56.41
N LYS A 17 8.66 -2.23 -57.55
CA LYS A 17 8.12 -3.11 -58.63
C LYS A 17 7.34 -4.43 -58.33
N VAL A 18 6.04 -4.28 -58.10
CA VAL A 18 4.92 -4.64 -59.04
C VAL A 18 4.80 -6.11 -59.60
N SER A 19 3.86 -6.86 -58.98
CA SER A 19 2.81 -7.78 -59.54
C SER A 19 3.10 -8.98 -60.49
N LEU A 20 2.56 -10.18 -60.17
CA LEU A 20 1.36 -10.82 -60.80
C LEU A 20 1.05 -12.26 -60.25
N PHE A 21 -0.14 -12.79 -60.55
CA PHE A 21 -0.76 -14.02 -60.00
C PHE A 21 -0.04 -15.37 -60.28
N LYS A 22 -0.16 -16.36 -59.36
CA LYS A 22 -0.97 -17.60 -59.59
C LYS A 22 -1.33 -18.40 -58.32
N THR A 23 -2.52 -19.01 -58.38
CA THR A 23 -3.22 -19.99 -57.52
C THR A 23 -2.42 -20.94 -56.59
N GLY A 24 -2.92 -21.13 -55.36
CA GLY A 24 -2.64 -22.27 -54.47
C GLY A 24 -3.73 -22.40 -53.38
N ALA A 25 -4.14 -23.61 -53.00
CA ALA A 25 -5.32 -23.86 -52.14
C ALA A 25 -4.96 -24.33 -50.71
N ILE A 26 -5.97 -24.30 -49.82
CA ILE A 26 -5.87 -24.49 -48.37
C ILE A 26 -6.00 -25.97 -47.97
N SER A 27 -5.13 -26.48 -47.09
CA SER A 27 -5.46 -27.34 -45.92
C SER A 27 -4.20 -27.85 -45.21
N GLY A 28 -4.25 -28.10 -43.90
CA GLY A 28 -3.18 -28.76 -43.14
C GLY A 28 -2.92 -28.16 -41.76
N SER A 29 -3.60 -28.67 -40.72
CA SER A 29 -3.29 -28.35 -39.32
C SER A 29 -2.31 -29.36 -38.73
N HIS A 30 -1.33 -28.89 -37.96
CA HIS A 30 -0.39 -29.73 -37.21
C HIS A 30 -0.29 -29.32 -35.75
N SER A 31 -0.55 -30.27 -34.85
CA SER A 31 -0.21 -30.19 -33.43
C SER A 31 0.63 -31.42 -33.06
N ASN A 32 1.92 -31.23 -32.77
CA ASN A 32 2.83 -32.32 -32.40
C ASN A 32 2.96 -32.45 -30.88
N SER A 33 2.90 -33.69 -30.39
CA SER A 33 3.35 -34.10 -29.06
C SER A 33 4.34 -35.27 -29.19
N PRO A 34 5.54 -35.21 -28.57
CA PRO A 34 6.63 -36.17 -28.83
C PRO A 34 6.51 -37.49 -28.05
N PHE A 35 7.35 -38.45 -28.46
CA PHE A 35 7.52 -39.80 -27.91
C PHE A 35 8.06 -39.85 -26.47
N ILE A 36 7.72 -40.94 -25.75
CA ILE A 36 8.60 -41.91 -25.06
C ILE A 36 7.71 -42.84 -24.19
N SER A 37 7.99 -44.13 -23.96
CA SER A 37 8.43 -45.29 -24.78
C SER A 37 8.16 -46.57 -23.95
N LEU A 38 8.09 -47.77 -24.58
CA LEU A 38 8.14 -49.16 -24.01
C LEU A 38 7.17 -50.10 -24.79
N PRO A 39 7.40 -51.43 -24.81
CA PRO A 39 8.66 -52.14 -25.07
C PRO A 39 8.55 -53.08 -26.30
N SER A 40 9.67 -53.43 -26.91
CA SER A 40 9.72 -54.31 -28.08
C SER A 40 9.65 -55.80 -27.73
N PHE A 41 8.47 -56.42 -27.82
CA PHE A 41 8.31 -57.88 -27.72
C PHE A 41 7.32 -58.42 -28.76
N LEU A 42 7.81 -58.74 -29.97
CA LEU A 42 7.19 -59.73 -30.88
C LEU A 42 8.13 -60.06 -32.07
N ASN A 43 9.19 -60.83 -31.80
CA ASN A 43 9.91 -61.54 -32.86
C ASN A 43 10.36 -62.93 -32.38
N LYS A 44 9.52 -63.93 -32.64
CA LYS A 44 9.90 -65.35 -32.69
C LYS A 44 9.42 -65.88 -34.03
N PRO A 45 10.25 -66.62 -34.80
CA PRO A 45 9.86 -67.10 -36.11
C PRO A 45 8.83 -68.23 -35.99
N TYR A 46 7.76 -68.16 -36.79
CA TYR A 46 6.91 -69.33 -37.04
C TYR A 46 7.66 -70.32 -37.93
N PRO A 47 7.62 -71.63 -37.65
CA PRO A 47 8.26 -72.63 -38.48
C PRO A 47 7.56 -72.76 -39.83
N LYS A 48 8.32 -73.00 -40.91
CA LYS A 48 7.77 -73.32 -42.22
C LYS A 48 7.11 -74.70 -42.17
N SER A 49 5.80 -74.77 -42.36
CA SER A 49 5.13 -76.02 -42.71
C SER A 49 5.37 -76.30 -44.19
N GLU A 50 6.23 -77.26 -44.50
CA GLU A 50 6.48 -77.69 -45.89
C GLU A 50 5.25 -78.43 -46.43
N VAL A 51 4.50 -77.80 -47.33
CA VAL A 51 3.45 -78.47 -48.10
C VAL A 51 4.12 -79.19 -49.27
N GLY A 52 4.51 -80.44 -49.04
CA GLY A 52 5.15 -81.28 -50.04
C GLY A 52 4.20 -81.63 -51.18
N PHE A 53 4.36 -80.94 -52.32
CA PHE A 53 3.68 -81.31 -53.57
C PHE A 53 4.31 -82.59 -54.15
N VAL A 54 3.80 -83.74 -53.71
CA VAL A 54 4.12 -85.05 -54.29
C VAL A 54 3.52 -85.10 -55.70
N ASN A 55 4.38 -84.89 -56.70
CA ASN A 55 4.00 -84.87 -58.11
C ASN A 55 4.04 -86.28 -58.72
N GLU A 56 3.11 -87.14 -58.29
CA GLU A 56 2.94 -88.48 -58.87
C GLU A 56 2.26 -88.41 -60.24
N GLY A 57 2.95 -88.89 -61.28
CA GLY A 57 2.48 -88.79 -62.66
C GLY A 57 1.36 -89.77 -62.99
N MET A 58 0.17 -89.24 -63.31
CA MET A 58 -0.88 -90.01 -63.99
C MET A 58 -0.84 -89.79 -65.51
N ASN A 59 -0.34 -90.79 -66.22
CA ASN A 59 -0.57 -90.93 -67.66
C ASN A 59 -2.05 -91.19 -67.95
N GLY A 60 -2.57 -90.62 -69.04
CA GLY A 60 -3.83 -91.05 -69.65
C GLY A 60 -4.60 -89.93 -70.35
N ASP A 61 -4.71 -90.02 -71.68
CA ASP A 61 -5.60 -89.19 -72.51
C ASP A 61 -7.07 -89.51 -72.21
N ARG A 62 -7.60 -88.96 -71.11
CA ARG A 62 -9.02 -89.04 -70.77
C ARG A 62 -9.78 -87.99 -71.56
N SER A 63 -10.52 -88.44 -72.57
CA SER A 63 -11.40 -87.56 -73.35
C SER A 63 -12.38 -86.81 -72.45
N TRP A 64 -12.79 -85.61 -72.89
CA TRP A 64 -13.79 -84.74 -72.23
C TRP A 64 -15.01 -85.51 -71.68
N GLN A 65 -15.47 -86.53 -72.39
CA GLN A 65 -16.59 -87.38 -72.01
C GLN A 65 -16.36 -88.12 -70.67
N GLN A 66 -15.14 -88.58 -70.38
CA GLN A 66 -14.81 -89.26 -69.12
C GLN A 66 -14.81 -88.29 -67.93
N LEU A 67 -14.33 -87.06 -68.12
CA LEU A 67 -14.41 -86.00 -67.11
C LEU A 67 -15.87 -85.61 -66.84
N LEU A 68 -16.71 -85.54 -67.88
CA LEU A 68 -18.13 -85.25 -67.76
C LEU A 68 -18.88 -86.36 -66.98
N VAL A 69 -18.57 -87.64 -67.24
CA VAL A 69 -19.12 -88.77 -66.46
C VAL A 69 -18.67 -88.72 -64.98
N LEU A 70 -17.39 -88.42 -64.71
CA LEU A 70 -16.89 -88.24 -63.35
C LEU A 70 -17.55 -87.05 -62.65
N PHE A 71 -17.82 -85.95 -63.36
CA PHE A 71 -18.55 -84.80 -62.82
C PHE A 71 -20.00 -85.14 -62.50
N ILE A 72 -20.71 -85.88 -63.37
CA ILE A 72 -22.08 -86.35 -63.08
C ILE A 72 -22.08 -87.29 -61.87
N MET A 73 -21.12 -88.21 -61.75
CA MET A 73 -20.98 -89.05 -60.55
C MET A 73 -20.69 -88.22 -59.29
N ALA A 74 -19.77 -87.25 -59.35
CA ALA A 74 -19.48 -86.37 -58.21
C ALA A 74 -20.72 -85.57 -57.78
N VAL A 75 -21.44 -84.97 -58.72
CA VAL A 75 -22.71 -84.26 -58.46
C VAL A 75 -23.77 -85.21 -57.89
N SER A 76 -23.88 -86.44 -58.41
CA SER A 76 -24.86 -87.43 -57.94
C SER A 76 -24.54 -87.95 -56.53
N VAL A 77 -23.26 -88.14 -56.21
CA VAL A 77 -22.80 -88.50 -54.85
C VAL A 77 -22.98 -87.32 -53.91
N THR A 78 -22.63 -86.09 -54.30
CA THR A 78 -22.87 -84.89 -53.48
C THR A 78 -24.36 -84.65 -53.26
N ALA A 79 -25.20 -84.82 -54.27
CA ALA A 79 -26.66 -84.70 -54.17
C ALA A 79 -27.26 -85.83 -53.32
N GLY A 80 -26.75 -87.07 -53.45
CA GLY A 80 -27.14 -88.20 -52.61
C GLY A 80 -26.78 -87.98 -51.13
N VAL A 81 -25.55 -87.56 -50.85
CA VAL A 81 -25.10 -87.16 -49.51
C VAL A 81 -25.92 -85.99 -48.99
N TYR A 82 -26.20 -84.97 -49.81
CA TYR A 82 -27.04 -83.84 -49.42
C TYR A 82 -28.48 -84.26 -49.11
N PHE A 83 -29.09 -85.12 -49.93
CA PHE A 83 -30.46 -85.61 -49.74
C PHE A 83 -30.57 -86.52 -48.51
N VAL A 84 -29.59 -87.40 -48.27
CA VAL A 84 -29.49 -88.19 -47.04
C VAL A 84 -29.30 -87.28 -45.82
N ARG A 85 -28.42 -86.27 -45.91
CA ARG A 85 -28.16 -85.29 -44.84
C ARG A 85 -29.32 -84.31 -44.62
N TYR A 86 -30.20 -84.13 -45.60
CA TYR A 86 -31.46 -83.38 -45.50
C TYR A 86 -32.53 -84.25 -44.83
N ARG A 87 -32.67 -85.51 -45.25
CA ARG A 87 -33.67 -86.46 -44.74
C ARG A 87 -33.36 -86.98 -43.33
N LEU A 88 -32.09 -86.97 -42.91
CA LEU A 88 -31.64 -87.25 -41.54
C LEU A 88 -31.57 -86.01 -40.63
N ARG A 89 -31.99 -84.84 -41.11
CA ARG A 89 -32.18 -83.64 -40.28
C ARG A 89 -33.62 -83.55 -39.80
N GLU A 90 -33.97 -84.46 -38.88
CA GLU A 90 -35.09 -84.18 -38.00
C GLU A 90 -34.75 -82.91 -37.19
N PRO A 91 -35.57 -81.85 -37.23
CA PRO A 91 -35.41 -80.74 -36.30
C PRO A 91 -35.66 -81.30 -34.90
N LEU A 92 -34.68 -81.14 -34.00
CA LEU A 92 -34.81 -81.58 -32.60
C LEU A 92 -36.15 -81.05 -32.04
N PRO A 93 -37.00 -81.93 -31.48
CA PRO A 93 -38.42 -81.65 -31.32
C PRO A 93 -38.65 -80.38 -30.51
N ILE A 94 -39.65 -79.60 -30.93
CA ILE A 94 -40.10 -78.41 -30.20
C ILE A 94 -40.75 -78.84 -28.88
N LEU A 95 -39.90 -78.98 -27.86
CA LEU A 95 -40.29 -79.30 -26.48
C LEU A 95 -41.50 -78.46 -26.09
N THR A 96 -42.61 -79.11 -25.77
CA THR A 96 -43.80 -78.44 -25.23
C THR A 96 -43.45 -77.78 -23.89
N LYS A 97 -44.28 -76.83 -23.43
CA LYS A 97 -43.99 -76.14 -22.15
C LYS A 97 -43.89 -77.11 -20.96
N SER A 98 -44.59 -78.26 -21.01
CA SER A 98 -44.45 -79.30 -19.99
C SER A 98 -43.10 -80.02 -20.07
N GLU A 99 -42.59 -80.32 -21.26
CA GLU A 99 -41.29 -80.97 -21.46
C GLU A 99 -40.13 -80.03 -21.12
N GLN A 100 -40.26 -78.73 -21.45
CA GLN A 100 -39.28 -77.71 -21.05
C GLN A 100 -39.18 -77.61 -19.51
N ASN A 101 -40.30 -77.49 -18.80
CA ASN A 101 -40.33 -77.50 -17.33
C ASN A 101 -39.68 -78.78 -16.77
N HIS A 102 -40.06 -79.95 -17.28
CA HIS A 102 -39.56 -81.24 -16.82
C HIS A 102 -38.06 -81.45 -17.08
N GLN A 103 -37.54 -80.91 -18.20
CA GLN A 103 -36.11 -80.92 -18.50
C GLN A 103 -35.34 -79.92 -17.64
N ILE A 104 -35.91 -78.74 -17.35
CA ILE A 104 -35.35 -77.74 -16.44
C ILE A 104 -35.17 -78.29 -15.03
N GLY A 105 -36.17 -78.98 -14.47
CA GLY A 105 -36.06 -79.62 -13.15
C GLY A 105 -35.05 -80.77 -13.08
N LYS A 106 -34.58 -81.29 -14.23
CA LYS A 106 -33.57 -82.35 -14.33
C LYS A 106 -32.18 -81.86 -14.77
N THR A 107 -32.07 -80.61 -15.24
CA THR A 107 -30.80 -80.06 -15.74
C THR A 107 -30.06 -79.37 -14.62
N LYS A 108 -28.83 -79.83 -14.33
CA LYS A 108 -27.91 -79.14 -13.41
C LYS A 108 -27.25 -77.99 -14.16
N PHE A 109 -27.41 -76.76 -13.67
CA PHE A 109 -26.77 -75.58 -14.26
C PHE A 109 -25.61 -75.13 -13.38
N THR A 110 -24.38 -75.13 -13.88
CA THR A 110 -23.22 -74.62 -13.14
C THR A 110 -22.99 -73.15 -13.46
N GLY A 111 -22.84 -72.33 -12.42
CA GLY A 111 -22.62 -70.89 -12.52
C GLY A 111 -21.52 -70.40 -11.58
N LYS A 112 -21.17 -69.12 -11.71
CA LYS A 112 -20.24 -68.44 -10.80
C LYS A 112 -21.01 -67.52 -9.85
N ILE A 113 -20.59 -67.52 -8.59
CA ILE A 113 -21.09 -66.61 -7.56
C ILE A 113 -20.44 -65.24 -7.75
N GLN A 114 -21.25 -64.19 -7.72
CA GLN A 114 -20.84 -62.78 -7.74
C GLN A 114 -21.51 -62.01 -6.59
N PRO A 115 -20.94 -60.89 -6.14
CA PRO A 115 -21.61 -59.98 -5.21
C PRO A 115 -22.98 -59.53 -5.74
N GLY A 116 -23.93 -59.24 -4.84
CA GLY A 116 -25.24 -58.73 -5.21
C GLY A 116 -25.16 -57.41 -5.97
N LYS A 117 -24.21 -56.56 -5.55
CA LYS A 117 -23.83 -55.26 -6.16
C LYS A 117 -22.36 -54.96 -5.86
N THR A 118 -21.71 -54.18 -6.72
CA THR A 118 -20.38 -53.59 -6.46
C THR A 118 -20.46 -52.06 -6.54
N PHE A 119 -19.59 -51.37 -5.79
CA PHE A 119 -19.53 -49.92 -5.69
C PHE A 119 -18.08 -49.45 -5.72
N ALA A 120 -17.73 -48.68 -6.75
CA ALA A 120 -16.46 -47.98 -6.82
C ALA A 120 -16.53 -46.68 -6.01
N ILE A 121 -15.57 -46.48 -5.10
CA ILE A 121 -15.27 -45.18 -4.49
C ILE A 121 -14.09 -44.58 -5.25
N ALA A 122 -14.18 -43.29 -5.55
CA ALA A 122 -13.15 -42.53 -6.26
C ALA A 122 -12.77 -41.26 -5.49
N SER A 123 -11.57 -40.72 -5.76
CA SER A 123 -11.14 -39.43 -5.19
C SER A 123 -11.92 -38.26 -5.80
N TYR A 124 -12.34 -37.29 -4.99
CA TYR A 124 -12.97 -36.06 -5.47
C TYR A 124 -11.94 -35.03 -5.99
N TYR A 125 -10.70 -35.07 -5.48
CA TYR A 125 -9.65 -34.10 -5.78
C TYR A 125 -8.32 -34.76 -6.20
N SER A 126 -7.37 -33.95 -6.67
CA SER A 126 -6.00 -34.38 -6.95
C SER A 126 -5.19 -34.45 -5.64
N SER A 127 -4.81 -35.66 -5.25
CA SER A 127 -4.36 -35.98 -3.89
C SER A 127 -3.21 -36.97 -3.87
N ILE A 128 -2.47 -37.00 -2.76
CA ILE A 128 -1.55 -38.09 -2.42
C ILE A 128 -2.24 -39.00 -1.40
N VAL A 129 -2.13 -40.31 -1.55
CA VAL A 129 -2.56 -41.27 -0.52
C VAL A 129 -1.58 -41.20 0.65
N GLU A 130 -2.03 -40.64 1.77
CA GLU A 130 -1.20 -40.38 2.96
C GLU A 130 -1.20 -41.60 3.91
N ASP A 131 -2.33 -42.29 4.03
CA ASP A 131 -2.50 -43.48 4.87
C ASP A 131 -3.64 -44.37 4.35
N ILE A 132 -3.57 -45.67 4.58
CA ILE A 132 -4.59 -46.67 4.21
C ILE A 132 -4.94 -47.46 5.48
N LYS A 133 -6.24 -47.46 5.84
CA LYS A 133 -6.73 -47.97 7.13
C LYS A 133 -7.46 -49.32 7.04
N VAL A 134 -7.44 -49.96 5.87
CA VAL A 134 -8.23 -51.15 5.53
C VAL A 134 -7.48 -52.03 4.51
N GLU A 135 -7.72 -53.33 4.57
CA GLU A 135 -7.12 -54.33 3.67
C GLU A 135 -8.18 -55.04 2.80
N ILE A 136 -7.73 -55.74 1.75
CA ILE A 136 -8.63 -56.48 0.86
C ILE A 136 -9.23 -57.67 1.62
N GLY A 137 -10.56 -57.76 1.65
CA GLY A 137 -11.32 -58.72 2.46
C GLY A 137 -11.94 -58.15 3.75
N ASP A 138 -11.60 -56.92 4.16
CA ASP A 138 -12.19 -56.30 5.35
C ASP A 138 -13.71 -56.06 5.20
N GLN A 139 -14.46 -56.33 6.27
CA GLN A 139 -15.87 -55.95 6.41
C GLN A 139 -15.98 -54.51 6.91
N ILE A 140 -16.57 -53.63 6.08
CA ILE A 140 -16.65 -52.19 6.34
C ILE A 140 -18.10 -51.73 6.54
N LYS A 141 -18.29 -50.78 7.46
CA LYS A 141 -19.60 -50.15 7.78
C LYS A 141 -19.71 -48.76 7.15
N VAL A 142 -20.94 -48.29 6.94
CA VAL A 142 -21.19 -46.91 6.47
C VAL A 142 -20.51 -45.90 7.39
N GLY A 143 -19.78 -44.94 6.83
CA GLY A 143 -19.02 -43.92 7.56
C GLY A 143 -17.67 -44.38 8.11
N GLN A 144 -17.29 -45.65 7.96
CA GLN A 144 -15.96 -46.13 8.37
C GLN A 144 -14.86 -45.50 7.49
N PRO A 145 -13.78 -44.95 8.07
CA PRO A 145 -12.68 -44.39 7.28
C PRO A 145 -11.90 -45.51 6.59
N LEU A 146 -11.64 -45.33 5.30
CA LEU A 146 -10.94 -46.29 4.44
C LEU A 146 -9.48 -45.87 4.22
N LEU A 147 -9.28 -44.62 3.82
CA LEU A 147 -7.95 -44.06 3.52
C LEU A 147 -7.93 -42.55 3.69
N VAL A 148 -6.74 -42.01 3.93
CA VAL A 148 -6.48 -40.58 4.14
C VAL A 148 -5.83 -40.03 2.88
N LEU A 149 -6.41 -38.94 2.35
CA LEU A 149 -5.91 -38.23 1.19
C LEU A 149 -5.40 -36.85 1.59
N LYS A 150 -4.20 -36.52 1.13
CA LYS A 150 -3.63 -35.19 1.23
C LYS A 150 -3.87 -34.42 -0.07
N ASN A 151 -4.70 -33.38 -0.02
CA ASN A 151 -5.10 -32.59 -1.18
C ASN A 151 -3.97 -31.61 -1.57
N ILE A 152 -3.46 -31.76 -2.81
CA ILE A 152 -2.30 -31.01 -3.32
C ILE A 152 -2.69 -29.58 -3.75
N GLU A 153 -3.97 -29.34 -4.04
CA GLU A 153 -4.51 -28.01 -4.33
C GLU A 153 -4.65 -27.19 -3.05
N ALA A 154 -5.37 -27.73 -2.06
CA ALA A 154 -5.58 -27.10 -0.76
C ALA A 154 -4.27 -26.77 -0.03
N GLU A 155 -3.25 -27.62 -0.12
CA GLU A 155 -1.94 -27.34 0.48
C GLU A 155 -1.15 -26.24 -0.28
N ARG A 156 -1.39 -26.04 -1.58
CA ARG A 156 -0.85 -24.89 -2.34
C ARG A 156 -1.57 -23.60 -1.99
N GLU A 157 -2.90 -23.63 -1.95
CA GLU A 157 -3.76 -22.50 -1.59
C GLU A 157 -3.44 -22.00 -0.18
N LEU A 158 -3.34 -22.89 0.81
CA LEU A 158 -2.93 -22.53 2.17
C LEU A 158 -1.54 -21.87 2.22
N LYS A 159 -0.57 -22.38 1.45
CA LYS A 159 0.79 -21.79 1.34
C LYS A 159 0.81 -20.46 0.58
N GLN A 160 -0.21 -20.16 -0.23
CA GLN A 160 -0.38 -18.86 -0.89
C GLN A 160 -1.06 -17.87 0.06
N ALA A 161 -2.20 -18.25 0.66
CA ALA A 161 -2.93 -17.44 1.64
C ALA A 161 -2.03 -17.04 2.84
N GLN A 162 -1.23 -17.96 3.38
CA GLN A 162 -0.26 -17.65 4.45
C GLN A 162 0.82 -16.65 4.01
N LYS A 163 1.24 -16.65 2.73
CA LYS A 163 2.20 -15.66 2.20
C LYS A 163 1.56 -14.30 2.01
N GLU A 164 0.35 -14.27 1.46
CA GLU A 164 -0.44 -13.05 1.28
C GLU A 164 -0.74 -12.39 2.62
N GLN A 165 -1.17 -13.18 3.61
CA GLN A 165 -1.35 -12.73 4.99
C GLN A 165 -0.05 -12.17 5.58
N GLN A 166 1.09 -12.86 5.42
CA GLN A 166 2.39 -12.35 5.89
C GLN A 166 2.82 -11.05 5.18
N ILE A 167 2.44 -10.83 3.92
CA ILE A 167 2.67 -9.57 3.21
C ILE A 167 1.76 -8.48 3.80
N LEU A 168 0.46 -8.75 3.92
CA LEU A 168 -0.52 -7.82 4.48
C LEU A 168 -0.20 -7.39 5.92
N LEU A 169 0.22 -8.33 6.78
CA LEU A 169 0.66 -8.06 8.15
C LEU A 169 1.95 -7.20 8.19
N ARG A 170 2.88 -7.43 7.26
CA ARG A 170 4.09 -6.59 7.13
C ARG A 170 3.75 -5.19 6.63
N GLU A 171 2.82 -5.07 5.69
CA GLU A 171 2.34 -3.78 5.17
C GLU A 171 1.59 -2.99 6.24
N LYS A 172 0.61 -3.61 6.94
CA LYS A 172 -0.07 -3.03 8.11
C LYS A 172 0.92 -2.55 9.17
N LYS A 173 1.95 -3.36 9.49
CA LYS A 173 3.00 -3.00 10.45
C LYS A 173 3.87 -1.84 9.96
N ALA A 174 4.28 -1.83 8.70
CA ALA A 174 5.04 -0.74 8.10
C ALA A 174 4.23 0.57 8.08
N ALA A 175 2.95 0.52 7.72
CA ALA A 175 2.04 1.65 7.76
C ALA A 175 1.85 2.19 9.20
N ARG A 176 1.71 1.31 10.20
CA ARG A 176 1.67 1.69 11.62
C ARG A 176 2.96 2.41 12.04
N GLN A 177 4.12 1.85 11.68
CA GLN A 177 5.42 2.47 11.98
C GLN A 177 5.60 3.83 11.27
N GLN A 178 5.17 3.96 10.02
CA GLN A 178 5.19 5.21 9.26
C GLN A 178 4.27 6.26 9.90
N GLN A 179 3.05 5.91 10.29
CA GLN A 179 2.14 6.82 10.98
C GLN A 179 2.68 7.24 12.37
N GLN A 180 3.26 6.31 13.14
CA GLN A 180 3.91 6.62 14.42
C GLN A 180 5.12 7.57 14.22
N ALA A 181 5.95 7.33 13.20
CA ALA A 181 7.08 8.19 12.87
C ALA A 181 6.64 9.60 12.44
N LEU A 182 5.59 9.72 11.61
CA LEU A 182 5.03 11.01 11.21
C LEU A 182 4.45 11.79 12.41
N LYS A 183 3.73 11.12 13.32
CA LYS A 183 3.25 11.73 14.57
C LYS A 183 4.41 12.21 15.47
N GLN A 184 5.47 11.41 15.59
CA GLN A 184 6.67 11.81 16.34
C GLN A 184 7.37 13.01 15.67
N GLN A 185 7.50 13.03 14.34
CA GLN A 185 8.07 14.14 13.59
C GLN A 185 7.27 15.43 13.77
N GLN A 186 5.93 15.36 13.69
CA GLN A 186 5.04 16.49 13.96
C GLN A 186 5.20 17.03 15.39
N LYS A 187 5.25 16.14 16.39
CA LYS A 187 5.47 16.52 17.80
C LYS A 187 6.83 17.20 18.00
N ILE A 188 7.89 16.69 17.38
CA ILE A 188 9.24 17.29 17.43
C ILE A 188 9.24 18.67 16.75
N ALA A 189 8.59 18.81 15.58
CA ALA A 189 8.49 20.10 14.89
C ALA A 189 7.72 21.15 15.71
N GLN A 190 6.58 20.78 16.31
CA GLN A 190 5.82 21.67 17.21
C GLN A 190 6.63 22.06 18.45
N GLN A 191 7.39 21.12 19.04
CA GLN A 191 8.30 21.40 20.15
C GLN A 191 9.45 22.36 19.76
N GLN A 192 10.03 22.19 18.57
CA GLN A 192 11.05 23.11 18.03
C GLN A 192 10.48 24.52 17.77
N GLN A 193 9.28 24.61 17.18
CA GLN A 193 8.59 25.88 16.96
C GLN A 193 8.25 26.58 18.28
N LEU A 194 7.75 25.84 19.28
CA LEU A 194 7.48 26.35 20.63
C LEU A 194 8.76 26.85 21.32
N ALA A 195 9.88 26.13 21.17
CA ALA A 195 11.18 26.54 21.71
C ALA A 195 11.72 27.81 21.03
N ALA A 196 11.63 27.91 19.70
CA ALA A 196 12.06 29.08 18.94
C ALA A 196 11.24 30.33 19.28
N LEU A 197 9.91 30.21 19.42
CA LEU A 197 9.06 31.32 19.85
C LEU A 197 9.29 31.70 21.32
N LYS A 198 9.59 30.73 22.19
CA LYS A 198 9.97 31.03 23.58
C LYS A 198 11.31 31.77 23.64
N GLN A 199 12.30 31.39 22.84
CA GLN A 199 13.55 32.14 22.73
C GLN A 199 13.27 33.58 22.28
N LYS A 200 12.46 33.76 21.23
CA LYS A 200 12.08 35.09 20.74
C LYS A 200 11.35 35.96 21.79
N ASP A 201 10.49 35.39 22.63
CA ASP A 201 9.86 36.11 23.77
C ASP A 201 10.90 36.54 24.82
N MET A 202 11.90 35.70 25.11
CA MET A 202 13.01 36.04 26.01
C MET A 202 13.93 37.12 25.41
N ASP A 203 14.30 37.01 24.13
CA ASP A 203 15.12 38.00 23.42
C ASP A 203 14.42 39.38 23.37
N LEU A 204 13.12 39.39 23.07
CA LEU A 204 12.29 40.60 23.11
C LEU A 204 12.14 41.15 24.53
N GLN A 205 12.04 40.29 25.55
CA GLN A 205 12.01 40.71 26.95
C GLN A 205 13.35 41.34 27.39
N GLU A 206 14.49 40.82 26.95
CA GLU A 206 15.80 41.41 27.24
C GLU A 206 15.94 42.78 26.58
N GLN A 207 15.55 42.91 25.31
CA GLN A 207 15.51 44.21 24.61
C GLN A 207 14.55 45.21 25.28
N GLN A 208 13.36 44.75 25.71
CA GLN A 208 12.38 45.55 26.44
C GLN A 208 12.95 46.06 27.78
N MET A 209 13.66 45.21 28.53
CA MET A 209 14.34 45.58 29.79
C MET A 209 15.50 46.56 29.55
N GLY A 210 16.30 46.37 28.49
CA GLY A 210 17.38 47.27 28.11
C GLY A 210 16.87 48.67 27.77
N GLN A 211 15.84 48.77 26.93
CA GLN A 211 15.15 50.02 26.61
C GLN A 211 14.52 50.68 27.84
N GLN A 212 13.92 49.91 28.74
CA GLN A 212 13.37 50.46 29.99
C GLN A 212 14.45 51.09 30.88
N GLN A 213 15.65 50.51 30.93
CA GLN A 213 16.78 51.14 31.61
C GLN A 213 17.28 52.41 30.92
N GLU A 214 17.21 52.50 29.58
CA GLU A 214 17.59 53.71 28.84
C GLU A 214 16.58 54.85 29.04
N ILE A 215 15.28 54.54 29.01
CA ILE A 215 14.20 55.44 29.40
C ILE A 215 14.44 56.01 30.80
N LEU A 216 14.68 55.15 31.80
CA LEU A 216 14.94 55.58 33.18
C LEU A 216 16.20 56.45 33.30
N LYS A 217 17.28 56.15 32.56
CA LYS A 217 18.50 56.97 32.52
C LYS A 217 18.27 58.35 31.88
N LEU A 218 17.43 58.42 30.85
CA LEU A 218 17.03 59.68 30.21
C LEU A 218 16.11 60.50 31.12
N GLU A 219 15.12 59.88 31.76
CA GLU A 219 14.22 60.52 32.72
C GLU A 219 14.99 61.11 33.92
N GLN A 220 15.95 60.37 34.49
CA GLN A 220 16.82 60.87 35.56
C GLN A 220 17.70 62.04 35.11
N LYS A 221 18.28 61.99 33.91
CA LYS A 221 19.05 63.11 33.34
C LYS A 221 18.20 64.35 33.11
N ILE A 222 17.01 64.17 32.53
CA ILE A 222 16.05 65.25 32.29
C ILE A 222 15.59 65.87 33.62
N GLN A 223 15.28 65.06 34.63
CA GLN A 223 14.90 65.55 35.96
C GLN A 223 16.04 66.36 36.60
N TYR A 224 17.27 65.86 36.56
CA TYR A 224 18.46 66.58 37.03
C TYR A 224 18.66 67.92 36.28
N PHE A 225 18.43 67.93 34.96
CA PHE A 225 18.61 69.13 34.14
C PHE A 225 17.47 70.15 34.35
N ASP A 226 16.21 69.73 34.44
CA ASP A 226 15.07 70.61 34.77
C ASP A 226 15.25 71.20 36.18
N GLN A 227 15.73 70.42 37.16
CA GLN A 227 16.01 70.89 38.53
C GLN A 227 17.16 71.90 38.62
N ASN A 228 18.22 71.75 37.82
CA ASN A 228 19.41 72.62 37.89
C ASN A 228 19.36 73.81 36.92
N SER A 229 18.69 73.69 35.77
CA SER A 229 18.55 74.82 34.81
C SER A 229 17.48 75.83 35.24
N ALA A 230 16.47 75.43 36.01
CA ALA A 230 15.47 76.34 36.57
C ALA A 230 16.07 77.44 37.49
N PRO A 231 16.88 77.13 38.53
CA PRO A 231 17.56 78.16 39.30
C PRO A 231 18.61 78.90 38.49
N LEU A 232 19.29 78.27 37.51
CA LEU A 232 20.22 78.99 36.63
C LEU A 232 19.52 80.12 35.86
N ARG A 233 18.33 79.88 35.31
CA ARG A 233 17.54 80.92 34.63
C ARG A 233 17.04 82.01 35.58
N ALA A 234 16.73 81.67 36.83
CA ALA A 234 16.39 82.65 37.85
C ALA A 234 17.61 83.54 38.19
N ASN A 235 18.77 82.93 38.43
CA ASN A 235 20.02 83.63 38.73
C ASN A 235 20.50 84.50 37.55
N VAL A 236 20.27 84.07 36.29
CA VAL A 236 20.55 84.88 35.10
C VAL A 236 19.62 86.10 35.04
N ALA A 237 18.32 85.93 35.24
CA ALA A 237 17.37 87.04 35.27
C ALA A 237 17.61 88.00 36.46
N GLU A 238 18.08 87.48 37.59
CA GLU A 238 18.51 88.25 38.75
C GLU A 238 19.81 89.02 38.46
N ALA A 239 20.82 88.38 37.87
CA ALA A 239 22.07 89.04 37.47
C ALA A 239 21.87 90.11 36.37
N ASP A 240 20.96 89.89 35.41
CA ASP A 240 20.55 90.91 34.44
C ASP A 240 19.84 92.09 35.12
N SER A 241 19.03 91.81 36.15
CA SER A 241 18.38 92.84 36.97
C SER A 241 19.40 93.61 37.81
N GLU A 242 20.35 92.93 38.46
CA GLU A 242 21.45 93.54 39.20
C GLU A 242 22.36 94.37 38.30
N LEU A 243 22.72 93.88 37.11
CA LEU A 243 23.50 94.62 36.12
C LEU A 243 22.77 95.90 35.70
N LYS A 244 21.45 95.81 35.46
CA LYS A 244 20.61 96.96 35.12
C LYS A 244 20.42 97.94 36.29
N ILE A 245 20.34 97.44 37.53
CA ILE A 245 20.33 98.27 38.74
C ILE A 245 21.68 98.96 38.91
N ALA A 246 22.79 98.24 38.76
CA ALA A 246 24.15 98.76 38.83
C ALA A 246 24.43 99.79 37.72
N GLN A 247 23.87 99.63 36.51
CA GLN A 247 23.92 100.65 35.45
C GLN A 247 23.12 101.91 35.81
N ASN A 248 21.87 101.76 36.25
CA ASN A 248 21.06 102.89 36.73
C ASN A 248 21.74 103.59 37.92
N GLN A 249 22.43 102.83 38.78
CA GLN A 249 23.25 103.37 39.87
C GLN A 249 24.54 104.00 39.34
N MET A 250 25.22 103.49 38.31
CA MET A 250 26.39 104.13 37.69
C MET A 250 26.04 105.42 36.93
N GLN A 251 24.78 105.58 36.52
CA GLN A 251 24.22 106.84 36.03
C GLN A 251 23.84 107.81 37.17
N GLN A 252 23.77 107.34 38.42
CA GLN A 252 23.49 108.13 39.63
C GLN A 252 24.74 108.34 40.53
N VAL A 253 25.76 107.49 40.42
CA VAL A 253 27.12 107.73 40.93
C VAL A 253 27.55 109.03 40.30
N PRO A 254 27.79 110.07 41.11
CA PRO A 254 27.75 111.43 40.59
C PRO A 254 28.86 111.60 39.56
N LEU A 255 28.46 112.12 38.40
CA LEU A 255 29.33 112.31 37.25
C LEU A 255 30.58 113.20 37.46
N PRO A 256 30.69 114.14 38.44
CA PRO A 256 31.83 115.03 38.62
C PRO A 256 33.20 114.42 38.30
N GLN A 257 33.68 113.34 38.91
CA GLN A 257 35.06 112.88 38.62
C GLN A 257 35.37 112.56 37.13
N ARG A 258 34.33 112.34 36.29
CA ARG A 258 34.44 112.31 34.82
C ARG A 258 33.97 113.61 34.14
N GLN A 259 32.84 114.20 34.52
CA GLN A 259 32.37 115.48 33.96
C GLN A 259 33.31 116.65 34.28
N ASP A 260 33.86 116.75 35.49
CA ASP A 260 34.95 117.63 35.91
C ASP A 260 36.13 117.57 34.92
N SER A 261 36.38 116.46 34.21
CA SER A 261 37.46 116.40 33.21
C SER A 261 37.10 117.20 31.95
N ILE A 262 35.87 117.09 31.44
CA ILE A 262 35.34 117.94 30.38
C ILE A 262 35.21 119.37 30.88
N GLU A 263 34.59 119.61 32.04
CA GLU A 263 34.34 120.94 32.58
C GLU A 263 35.63 121.69 32.93
N ARG A 264 36.67 121.02 33.44
CA ARG A 264 38.00 121.64 33.62
C ARG A 264 38.70 121.86 32.28
N ALA A 265 38.68 120.91 31.35
CA ALA A 265 39.27 121.12 30.02
C ALA A 265 38.55 122.24 29.25
N GLU A 266 37.24 122.37 29.41
CA GLU A 266 36.43 123.44 28.84
C GLU A 266 36.72 124.78 29.52
N ALA A 267 36.78 124.84 30.86
CA ALA A 267 37.18 126.05 31.57
C ALA A 267 38.60 126.50 31.19
N LEU A 268 39.54 125.56 31.01
CA LEU A 268 40.91 125.83 30.54
C LEU A 268 40.91 126.32 29.08
N TYR A 269 40.16 125.68 28.18
CA TYR A 269 40.01 126.11 26.80
C TYR A 269 39.37 127.50 26.68
N GLN A 270 38.27 127.77 27.39
CA GLN A 270 37.62 129.09 27.38
C GLN A 270 38.55 130.16 28.00
N LYS A 271 39.31 129.84 29.06
CA LYS A 271 40.36 130.71 29.60
C LYS A 271 41.42 131.02 28.53
N ALA A 272 42.04 130.00 27.93
CA ALA A 272 43.10 130.16 26.94
C ALA A 272 42.62 130.90 25.67
N LYS A 273 41.39 130.63 25.23
CA LYS A 273 40.70 131.36 24.16
C LYS A 273 40.49 132.84 24.50
N SER A 274 40.05 133.15 25.73
CA SER A 274 39.90 134.54 26.20
C SER A 274 41.25 135.27 26.35
N SER A 275 42.33 134.53 26.63
CA SER A 275 43.71 135.06 26.58
C SER A 275 44.11 135.33 25.14
N TYR A 276 43.92 134.37 24.22
CA TYR A 276 44.28 134.50 22.81
C TYR A 276 43.59 135.70 22.16
N GLN A 277 42.27 135.86 22.34
CA GLN A 277 41.52 137.01 21.84
C GLN A 277 42.09 138.34 22.35
N ARG A 278 42.38 138.44 23.66
CA ARG A 278 42.94 139.64 24.29
C ARG A 278 44.36 139.94 23.83
N TYR A 279 45.19 138.93 23.62
CA TYR A 279 46.55 139.10 23.13
C TYR A 279 46.59 139.41 21.62
N LEU A 280 45.60 138.96 20.84
CA LEU A 280 45.40 139.36 19.44
C LEU A 280 45.09 140.86 19.35
N GLU A 281 44.09 141.34 20.10
CA GLU A 281 43.74 142.77 20.19
C GLU A 281 44.93 143.64 20.63
N LEU A 282 45.75 143.16 21.57
CA LEU A 282 46.97 143.85 22.02
C LEU A 282 48.12 143.79 20.99
N GLN A 283 48.17 142.75 20.13
CA GLN A 283 49.16 142.65 19.06
C GLN A 283 48.81 143.61 17.90
N GLU A 284 47.53 143.72 17.54
CA GLU A 284 47.03 144.72 16.58
C GLU A 284 47.32 146.16 17.03
N GLN A 285 47.40 146.39 18.34
CA GLN A 285 47.80 147.66 18.97
C GLN A 285 49.32 147.81 19.16
N GLY A 286 50.13 146.82 18.75
CA GLY A 286 51.60 146.83 18.85
C GLY A 286 52.17 146.68 20.26
N ALA A 287 51.36 146.27 21.25
CA ALA A 287 51.73 146.22 22.66
C ALA A 287 52.39 144.89 23.11
N VAL A 288 52.39 143.86 22.26
CA VAL A 288 52.99 142.53 22.52
C VAL A 288 53.70 141.98 21.27
N SER A 289 54.68 141.09 21.45
CA SER A 289 55.41 140.47 20.33
C SER A 289 54.59 139.38 19.63
N GLN A 290 54.89 139.14 18.35
CA GLN A 290 54.29 138.04 17.58
C GLN A 290 54.57 136.67 18.22
N GLU A 291 55.81 136.44 18.68
CA GLU A 291 56.21 135.26 19.46
C GLU A 291 55.29 134.99 20.65
N LYS A 292 54.89 136.05 21.39
CA LYS A 292 53.97 135.91 22.53
C LYS A 292 52.54 135.57 22.10
N LEU A 293 52.08 136.06 20.95
CA LEU A 293 50.79 135.65 20.40
C LEU A 293 50.80 134.19 19.94
N GLU A 294 51.89 133.74 19.31
CA GLU A 294 52.07 132.35 18.87
C GLU A 294 52.13 131.37 20.06
N GLU A 295 52.76 131.78 21.17
CA GLU A 295 52.75 131.02 22.45
C GLU A 295 51.32 130.84 22.99
N ILE A 296 50.52 131.91 23.07
CA ILE A 296 49.14 131.84 23.58
C ILE A 296 48.21 131.11 22.59
N ALA A 297 48.45 131.22 21.28
CA ALA A 297 47.76 130.44 20.27
C ALA A 297 48.04 128.93 20.43
N ALA A 298 49.27 128.56 20.80
CA ALA A 298 49.63 127.19 21.14
C ALA A 298 48.95 126.72 22.45
N GLU A 299 48.92 127.55 23.51
CA GLU A 299 48.18 127.24 24.76
C GLU A 299 46.70 126.95 24.48
N MET A 300 46.03 127.78 23.67
CA MET A 300 44.63 127.56 23.27
C MET A 300 44.46 126.28 22.46
N LYS A 301 45.38 125.96 21.54
CA LYS A 301 45.31 124.77 20.69
C LYS A 301 45.54 123.47 21.47
N VAL A 302 46.43 123.49 22.47
CA VAL A 302 46.61 122.38 23.43
C VAL A 302 45.34 122.19 24.24
N ALA A 303 44.80 123.25 24.86
CA ALA A 303 43.58 123.16 25.65
C ALA A 303 42.34 122.70 24.83
N GLN A 304 42.29 123.00 23.53
CA GLN A 304 41.26 122.44 22.64
C GLN A 304 41.46 120.93 22.43
N ALA A 305 42.69 120.49 22.15
CA ALA A 305 42.99 119.06 21.97
C ALA A 305 42.72 118.27 23.26
N ASP A 306 42.98 118.84 24.44
CA ASP A 306 42.64 118.25 25.73
C ASP A 306 41.12 118.11 25.92
N LEU A 307 40.33 119.11 25.52
CA LEU A 307 38.86 119.09 25.57
C LEU A 307 38.25 118.08 24.60
N ASP A 308 38.73 118.04 23.36
CA ASP A 308 38.26 117.11 22.32
C ASP A 308 38.69 115.66 22.67
N SER A 309 39.85 115.48 23.31
CA SER A 309 40.31 114.21 23.90
C SER A 309 39.43 113.76 25.07
N ALA A 310 39.12 114.64 26.03
CA ALA A 310 38.26 114.32 27.17
C ALA A 310 36.83 113.92 26.74
N LYS A 311 36.26 114.64 25.76
CA LYS A 311 34.96 114.28 25.14
C LYS A 311 35.02 112.93 24.45
N SER A 312 36.07 112.67 23.66
CA SER A 312 36.26 111.40 22.95
C SER A 312 36.46 110.22 23.90
N ALA A 313 37.19 110.41 25.00
CA ALA A 313 37.43 109.38 26.02
C ALA A 313 36.13 108.96 26.74
N ILE A 314 35.22 109.90 27.01
CA ILE A 314 33.92 109.59 27.63
C ILE A 314 32.99 108.89 26.63
N ALA A 315 32.87 109.36 25.39
CA ALA A 315 32.06 108.69 24.36
C ALA A 315 32.58 107.25 24.05
N ALA A 316 33.91 107.06 24.05
CA ALA A 316 34.53 105.75 23.94
C ALA A 316 34.27 104.86 25.18
N SER A 317 34.27 105.44 26.39
CA SER A 317 33.93 104.72 27.62
C SER A 317 32.46 104.28 27.65
N GLU A 318 31.54 105.14 27.22
CA GLU A 318 30.10 104.83 27.19
C GLU A 318 29.81 103.70 26.20
N THR A 319 30.25 103.86 24.94
CA THR A 319 30.08 102.83 23.89
C THR A 319 30.78 101.51 24.24
N PHE A 320 31.92 101.54 24.93
CA PHE A 320 32.56 100.33 25.48
C PHE A 320 31.67 99.65 26.54
N THR A 321 31.12 100.40 27.51
CA THR A 321 30.24 99.81 28.53
C THR A 321 28.92 99.27 27.97
N GLU A 322 28.34 99.90 26.94
CA GLU A 322 27.18 99.38 26.23
C GLU A 322 27.51 98.08 25.47
N ALA A 323 28.66 98.05 24.76
CA ALA A 323 29.11 96.87 24.02
C ALA A 323 29.41 95.70 24.96
N GLN A 324 30.09 95.95 26.10
CA GLN A 324 30.41 94.94 27.12
C GLN A 324 29.13 94.40 27.78
N THR A 325 28.17 95.28 28.10
CA THR A 325 26.83 94.89 28.60
C THR A 325 26.14 93.96 27.62
N LYS A 326 26.04 94.38 26.35
CA LYS A 326 25.36 93.62 25.31
C LYS A 326 26.04 92.28 25.02
N GLN A 327 27.38 92.23 25.12
CA GLN A 327 28.14 90.98 25.06
C GLN A 327 27.76 90.04 26.20
N SER A 328 27.75 90.51 27.45
CA SER A 328 27.39 89.71 28.63
C SER A 328 25.97 89.14 28.52
N GLN A 329 25.02 89.96 28.08
CA GLN A 329 23.61 89.57 27.87
C GLN A 329 23.47 88.53 26.78
N LEU A 330 24.11 88.73 25.62
CA LEU A 330 24.08 87.76 24.52
C LEU A 330 24.79 86.44 24.87
N GLN A 331 25.85 86.48 25.68
CA GLN A 331 26.51 85.27 26.18
C GLN A 331 25.60 84.48 27.11
N SER A 332 24.98 85.14 28.10
CA SER A 332 24.09 84.48 29.05
C SER A 332 22.81 83.95 28.39
N GLN A 333 22.21 84.71 27.47
CA GLN A 333 21.07 84.23 26.68
C GLN A 333 21.45 83.04 25.79
N LEU A 334 22.63 83.05 25.16
CA LEU A 334 23.11 81.92 24.37
C LEU A 334 23.31 80.65 25.21
N GLU A 335 23.82 80.75 26.44
CA GLU A 335 23.92 79.62 27.36
C GLU A 335 22.53 79.06 27.74
N VAL A 336 21.56 79.93 28.03
CA VAL A 336 20.18 79.53 28.34
C VAL A 336 19.49 78.87 27.13
N ASP A 337 19.71 79.37 25.91
CA ASP A 337 19.15 78.79 24.69
C ASP A 337 19.82 77.45 24.32
N GLN A 338 21.14 77.31 24.50
CA GLN A 338 21.84 76.03 24.35
C GLN A 338 21.33 74.98 25.34
N GLN A 339 21.14 75.35 26.61
CA GLN A 339 20.56 74.46 27.61
C GLN A 339 19.11 74.06 27.29
N GLN A 340 18.31 74.97 26.73
CA GLN A 340 16.97 74.64 26.25
C GLN A 340 17.01 73.66 25.07
N GLN A 341 17.93 73.84 24.11
CA GLN A 341 18.10 72.91 22.99
C GLN A 341 18.47 71.51 23.49
N GLU A 342 19.48 71.38 24.36
CA GLU A 342 19.90 70.07 24.90
C GLU A 342 18.75 69.36 25.65
N LEU A 343 17.95 70.10 26.42
CA LEU A 343 16.74 69.59 27.08
C LEU A 343 15.68 69.11 26.09
N THR A 344 15.43 69.86 25.00
CA THR A 344 14.47 69.42 23.96
C THR A 344 14.97 68.17 23.22
N ASP A 345 16.28 68.08 22.98
CA ASP A 345 16.95 66.94 22.37
C ASP A 345 16.84 65.69 23.27
N MET A 346 17.06 65.83 24.57
CA MET A 346 16.87 64.76 25.54
C MET A 346 15.40 64.32 25.62
N LYS A 347 14.44 65.26 25.63
CA LYS A 347 13.00 64.94 25.64
C LYS A 347 12.53 64.28 24.32
N ALA A 348 13.14 64.61 23.19
CA ALA A 348 12.93 63.93 21.92
C ALA A 348 13.50 62.49 21.93
N LYS A 349 14.72 62.30 22.44
CA LYS A 349 15.35 60.98 22.62
C LYS A 349 14.53 60.08 23.55
N LEU A 350 14.03 60.62 24.67
CA LEU A 350 13.14 59.92 25.59
C LEU A 350 11.85 59.45 24.89
N LYS A 351 11.19 60.34 24.14
CA LYS A 351 9.96 59.98 23.39
C LYS A 351 10.24 58.90 22.34
N LEU A 352 11.40 58.91 21.69
CA LEU A 352 11.80 57.88 20.73
C LEU A 352 12.03 56.53 21.41
N ALA A 353 12.73 56.50 22.56
CA ALA A 353 12.91 55.29 23.36
C ALA A 353 11.58 54.71 23.88
N GLN A 354 10.66 55.58 24.34
CA GLN A 354 9.31 55.18 24.75
C GLN A 354 8.51 54.55 23.59
N LEU A 355 8.61 55.09 22.37
CA LEU A 355 8.00 54.48 21.18
C LEU A 355 8.64 53.14 20.80
N GLN A 356 9.96 52.99 20.93
CA GLN A 356 10.66 51.72 20.72
C GLN A 356 10.23 50.66 21.76
N TYR A 357 10.09 51.04 23.03
CA TYR A 357 9.57 50.19 24.08
C TYR A 357 8.12 49.74 23.82
N GLN A 358 7.26 50.64 23.32
CA GLN A 358 5.89 50.28 22.90
C GLN A 358 5.92 49.25 21.74
N GLN A 359 6.72 49.49 20.70
CA GLN A 359 6.85 48.57 19.56
C GLN A 359 7.37 47.18 19.98
N LEU A 360 8.33 47.11 20.90
CA LEU A 360 8.81 45.85 21.47
C LEU A 360 7.71 45.14 22.28
N THR A 361 6.91 45.91 23.04
CA THR A 361 5.77 45.38 23.82
C THR A 361 4.71 44.77 22.89
N GLU A 362 4.34 45.45 21.81
CA GLU A 362 3.39 44.96 20.80
C GLU A 362 3.91 43.70 20.08
N GLN A 363 5.17 43.71 19.63
CA GLN A 363 5.80 42.53 19.02
C GLN A 363 5.83 41.33 19.96
N ARG A 364 6.13 41.57 21.24
CA ARG A 364 6.18 40.53 22.27
C ARG A 364 4.79 39.98 22.59
N GLN A 365 3.76 40.83 22.65
CA GLN A 365 2.37 40.40 22.81
C GLN A 365 1.92 39.48 21.66
N ILE A 366 2.31 39.78 20.41
CA ILE A 366 2.05 38.91 19.25
C ILE A 366 2.74 37.55 19.40
N VAL A 367 4.00 37.51 19.83
CA VAL A 367 4.72 36.25 20.09
C VAL A 367 4.09 35.46 21.24
N GLN A 368 3.62 36.13 22.29
CA GLN A 368 2.92 35.49 23.41
C GLN A 368 1.55 34.93 23.02
N GLN A 369 0.82 35.61 22.14
CA GLN A 369 -0.41 35.07 21.56
C GLN A 369 -0.12 33.81 20.74
N GLN A 370 0.89 33.82 19.86
CA GLN A 370 1.32 32.64 19.10
C GLN A 370 1.78 31.48 20.01
N LEU A 371 2.45 31.79 21.13
CA LEU A 371 2.80 30.81 22.15
C LEU A 371 1.58 30.24 22.90
N ALA A 372 0.53 31.03 23.10
CA ALA A 372 -0.72 30.56 23.70
C ALA A 372 -1.52 29.68 22.72
N GLU A 373 -1.65 30.09 21.47
CA GLU A 373 -2.29 29.34 20.39
C GLU A 373 -1.63 27.97 20.19
N LEU A 374 -0.30 27.91 20.08
CA LEU A 374 0.44 26.65 19.94
C LEU A 374 0.41 25.73 21.17
N ARG A 375 0.08 26.26 22.35
CA ARG A 375 -0.17 25.48 23.58
C ARG A 375 -1.61 24.97 23.67
N ALA A 376 -2.57 25.72 23.12
CA ALA A 376 -3.97 25.32 23.04
C ALA A 376 -4.22 24.22 21.99
N ILE A 377 -3.27 23.99 21.06
CA ILE A 377 -3.23 22.79 20.23
C ILE A 377 -2.77 21.60 21.09
N GLU A 378 -3.70 21.06 21.87
CA GLU A 378 -3.55 19.72 22.45
C GLU A 378 -3.48 18.70 21.32
N LEU A 379 -2.28 18.15 21.08
CA LEU A 379 -2.13 16.92 20.30
C LEU A 379 -2.89 15.80 21.05
N PRO A 380 -3.95 15.20 20.49
CA PRO A 380 -4.72 14.16 21.17
C PRO A 380 -3.81 12.95 21.43
N SER A 381 -3.42 12.77 22.69
CA SER A 381 -2.24 12.00 23.08
C SER A 381 -2.42 10.49 23.01
N GLU A 382 -3.60 9.98 23.39
CA GLU A 382 -3.77 8.56 23.75
C GLU A 382 -4.94 7.85 23.05
N SER A 383 -5.96 8.55 22.55
CA SER A 383 -7.24 7.94 22.14
C SER A 383 -7.23 7.11 20.84
N ILE A 384 -6.08 6.91 20.19
CA ILE A 384 -5.97 6.17 18.92
C ILE A 384 -5.35 4.79 19.09
N GLU A 385 -4.54 4.50 20.12
CA GLU A 385 -3.91 3.17 20.24
C GLU A 385 -4.90 2.07 20.67
N THR A 386 -6.00 2.41 21.33
CA THR A 386 -7.03 1.46 21.79
C THR A 386 -7.94 0.90 20.70
N ASN A 387 -8.00 1.50 19.50
CA ASN A 387 -8.85 1.01 18.39
C ASN A 387 -8.11 0.10 17.39
N TRP A 388 -6.89 -0.32 17.70
CA TRP A 388 -6.10 -1.27 16.90
C TRP A 388 -5.69 -2.47 17.75
N SER A 389 -6.67 -3.09 18.41
CA SER A 389 -6.59 -4.52 18.71
C SER A 389 -6.34 -5.26 17.39
N ASP A 390 -5.17 -5.89 17.25
CA ASP A 390 -4.88 -6.71 16.08
C ASP A 390 -6.00 -7.73 15.91
N PRO A 391 -6.73 -7.73 14.77
CA PRO A 391 -7.70 -8.78 14.52
C PRO A 391 -6.94 -10.10 14.49
N GLU A 392 -7.34 -11.08 15.29
CA GLU A 392 -6.92 -12.46 15.10
C GLU A 392 -7.50 -12.91 13.74
N GLU A 393 -6.72 -12.70 12.68
CA GLU A 393 -7.10 -12.96 11.30
C GLU A 393 -7.42 -14.45 11.16
N THR A 394 -8.72 -14.73 11.27
CA THR A 394 -9.25 -16.10 11.33
C THR A 394 -9.14 -16.70 9.95
N LEU A 395 -7.99 -17.30 9.65
CA LEU A 395 -7.80 -18.13 8.47
C LEU A 395 -8.91 -19.18 8.46
N THR A 396 -9.84 -19.08 7.51
CA THR A 396 -10.83 -20.12 7.26
C THR A 396 -10.09 -21.42 7.02
N GLU A 397 -10.38 -22.44 7.81
CA GLU A 397 -9.59 -23.67 7.91
C GLU A 397 -9.58 -24.44 6.57
N ILE A 398 -8.56 -24.18 5.75
CA ILE A 398 -8.35 -24.86 4.47
C ILE A 398 -7.96 -26.31 4.77
N LYS A 399 -8.90 -27.24 4.56
CA LYS A 399 -8.72 -28.66 4.87
C LYS A 399 -7.76 -29.31 3.87
N THR A 400 -6.49 -29.37 4.25
CA THR A 400 -5.42 -30.00 3.46
C THR A 400 -5.49 -31.53 3.43
N THR A 401 -6.22 -32.12 4.37
CA THR A 401 -6.37 -33.57 4.52
C THR A 401 -7.86 -33.95 4.53
N GLU A 402 -8.22 -34.93 3.71
CA GLU A 402 -9.56 -35.50 3.58
C GLU A 402 -9.52 -36.99 3.97
N VAL A 403 -10.54 -37.47 4.69
CA VAL A 403 -10.66 -38.89 5.03
C VAL A 403 -11.79 -39.49 4.21
N ILE A 404 -11.45 -40.33 3.23
CA ILE A 404 -12.46 -41.05 2.45
C ILE A 404 -13.10 -42.10 3.35
N THR A 405 -14.43 -42.03 3.47
CA THR A 405 -15.25 -42.94 4.26
C THR A 405 -16.13 -43.81 3.36
N ALA A 406 -16.49 -44.99 3.86
CA ALA A 406 -17.39 -45.91 3.19
C ALA A 406 -18.80 -45.33 3.03
N THR A 407 -19.24 -45.12 1.78
CA THR A 407 -20.59 -44.64 1.47
C THR A 407 -21.67 -45.71 1.65
N ARG A 408 -21.29 -47.00 1.58
CA ARG A 408 -22.14 -48.17 1.82
C ARG A 408 -21.36 -49.24 2.59
N SER A 409 -22.05 -50.09 3.34
CA SER A 409 -21.45 -51.26 3.98
C SER A 409 -21.19 -52.40 2.98
N GLY A 410 -20.12 -53.16 3.18
CA GLY A 410 -19.73 -54.24 2.28
C GLY A 410 -18.41 -54.90 2.67
N VAL A 411 -17.79 -55.57 1.70
CA VAL A 411 -16.43 -56.15 1.78
C VAL A 411 -15.55 -55.51 0.71
N ILE A 412 -14.29 -55.20 1.03
CA ILE A 412 -13.33 -54.67 0.06
C ILE A 412 -12.88 -55.78 -0.89
N VAL A 413 -13.00 -55.55 -2.20
CA VAL A 413 -12.64 -56.51 -3.27
C VAL A 413 -11.35 -56.12 -4.00
N ASP A 414 -11.17 -54.83 -4.26
CA ASP A 414 -10.00 -54.28 -4.95
C ASP A 414 -9.59 -52.96 -4.31
N LEU A 415 -8.28 -52.74 -4.24
CA LEU A 415 -7.61 -51.58 -3.65
C LEU A 415 -6.44 -51.20 -4.57
N PRO A 416 -6.70 -50.54 -5.71
CA PRO A 416 -5.70 -50.27 -6.75
C PRO A 416 -4.73 -49.12 -6.40
N VAL A 417 -4.63 -48.74 -5.13
CA VAL A 417 -3.82 -47.62 -4.64
C VAL A 417 -2.96 -48.02 -3.45
N ALA A 418 -1.75 -47.47 -3.40
CA ALA A 418 -0.80 -47.65 -2.30
C ALA A 418 -0.46 -46.30 -1.64
N VAL A 419 0.01 -46.32 -0.40
CA VAL A 419 0.52 -45.13 0.30
C VAL A 419 1.66 -44.51 -0.52
N GLY A 420 1.60 -43.19 -0.69
CA GLY A 420 2.51 -42.43 -1.55
C GLY A 420 2.06 -42.28 -3.00
N ASN A 421 1.03 -43.00 -3.47
CA ASN A 421 0.49 -42.78 -4.82
C ASN A 421 -0.11 -41.38 -4.95
N GLN A 422 0.29 -40.65 -5.99
CA GLN A 422 -0.45 -39.47 -6.46
C GLN A 422 -1.60 -39.93 -7.36
N ILE A 423 -2.82 -39.48 -7.05
CA ILE A 423 -4.06 -39.81 -7.76
C ILE A 423 -4.80 -38.55 -8.17
N PHE A 424 -5.54 -38.61 -9.28
CA PHE A 424 -6.33 -37.49 -9.80
C PHE A 424 -7.80 -37.58 -9.38
N ALA A 425 -8.55 -36.49 -9.49
CA ALA A 425 -10.01 -36.51 -9.33
C ALA A 425 -10.65 -37.54 -10.28
N GLY A 426 -11.63 -38.30 -9.79
CA GLY A 426 -12.25 -39.42 -10.51
C GLY A 426 -11.44 -40.73 -10.50
N THR A 427 -10.21 -40.76 -9.97
CA THR A 427 -9.44 -42.01 -9.84
C THR A 427 -10.11 -42.95 -8.84
N LYS A 428 -10.40 -44.18 -9.27
CA LYS A 428 -10.92 -45.27 -8.41
C LYS A 428 -9.92 -45.58 -7.30
N VAL A 429 -10.36 -45.54 -6.04
CA VAL A 429 -9.51 -45.82 -4.87
C VAL A 429 -9.87 -47.13 -4.16
N VAL A 430 -11.14 -47.53 -4.10
CA VAL A 430 -11.61 -48.76 -3.43
C VAL A 430 -12.83 -49.32 -4.17
N ASP A 431 -12.90 -50.64 -4.38
CA ASP A 431 -14.13 -51.33 -4.75
C ASP A 431 -14.73 -52.10 -3.57
N LEU A 432 -16.03 -51.87 -3.33
CA LEU A 432 -16.82 -52.48 -2.27
C LEU A 432 -17.89 -53.42 -2.85
N ALA A 433 -18.01 -54.62 -2.28
CA ALA A 433 -19.04 -55.60 -2.61
C ALA A 433 -20.13 -55.71 -1.54
N GLU A 434 -21.40 -55.68 -1.95
CA GLU A 434 -22.54 -56.06 -1.11
C GLU A 434 -22.63 -57.60 -1.07
N MET A 435 -22.12 -58.21 0.01
CA MET A 435 -22.03 -59.68 0.15
C MET A 435 -23.25 -60.34 0.84
N GLU A 436 -24.18 -59.57 1.43
CA GLU A 436 -25.38 -60.08 2.12
C GLU A 436 -26.32 -60.83 1.16
N ASN A 437 -26.47 -60.29 -0.04
CA ASN A 437 -27.23 -60.89 -1.13
C ASN A 437 -26.22 -61.23 -2.22
N LEU A 438 -26.18 -62.49 -2.67
CA LEU A 438 -25.27 -62.96 -3.69
C LEU A 438 -26.05 -63.35 -4.94
N ASN A 439 -25.39 -63.19 -6.09
CA ASN A 439 -25.92 -63.53 -7.40
C ASN A 439 -25.19 -64.77 -7.94
N VAL A 440 -25.91 -65.72 -8.54
CA VAL A 440 -25.33 -66.78 -9.37
C VAL A 440 -25.70 -66.52 -10.82
N GLU A 441 -24.69 -66.36 -11.68
CA GLU A 441 -24.90 -66.28 -13.12
C GLU A 441 -24.74 -67.67 -13.73
N ILE A 442 -25.83 -68.22 -14.30
CA ILE A 442 -25.82 -69.48 -15.05
C ILE A 442 -26.12 -69.24 -16.54
N PRO A 443 -25.47 -69.98 -17.47
CA PRO A 443 -25.87 -70.04 -18.86
C PRO A 443 -27.04 -71.03 -19.04
N VAL A 444 -28.15 -70.57 -19.60
CA VAL A 444 -29.34 -71.39 -19.90
C VAL A 444 -29.63 -71.34 -21.40
N SER A 445 -29.72 -72.50 -22.04
CA SER A 445 -29.95 -72.57 -23.49
C SER A 445 -31.30 -71.97 -23.90
N SER A 446 -31.33 -71.36 -25.08
CA SER A 446 -32.53 -70.78 -25.71
C SER A 446 -33.72 -71.74 -25.88
N ARG A 447 -33.52 -73.06 -25.76
CA ARG A 447 -34.59 -74.07 -25.75
C ARG A 447 -35.33 -74.20 -24.41
N LEU A 448 -34.69 -73.78 -23.32
CA LEU A 448 -35.24 -73.89 -21.96
C LEU A 448 -35.58 -72.51 -21.37
N ILE A 449 -34.97 -71.43 -21.85
CA ILE A 449 -35.14 -70.09 -21.28
C ILE A 449 -36.61 -69.62 -21.20
N ASN A 450 -37.44 -70.00 -22.17
CA ASN A 450 -38.86 -69.59 -22.27
C ASN A 450 -39.78 -70.23 -21.21
N ALA A 451 -39.29 -71.27 -20.52
CA ALA A 451 -39.98 -71.90 -19.40
C ALA A 451 -39.52 -71.35 -18.03
N LEU A 452 -38.46 -70.55 -17.98
CA LEU A 452 -38.06 -69.82 -16.77
C LEU A 452 -38.79 -68.48 -16.68
N HIS A 453 -39.27 -68.12 -15.48
CA HIS A 453 -39.93 -66.84 -15.21
C HIS A 453 -39.28 -66.10 -14.03
N LEU A 454 -39.37 -64.77 -14.02
CA LEU A 454 -38.87 -63.94 -12.92
C LEU A 454 -39.56 -64.31 -11.60
N GLY A 455 -38.80 -64.34 -10.51
CA GLY A 455 -39.28 -64.75 -9.18
C GLY A 455 -39.43 -66.26 -8.96
N GLN A 456 -39.22 -67.10 -9.99
CA GLN A 456 -39.23 -68.56 -9.85
C GLN A 456 -38.19 -69.04 -8.83
N LYS A 457 -38.58 -69.99 -7.96
CA LYS A 457 -37.69 -70.60 -6.97
C LYS A 457 -36.70 -71.58 -7.60
N ALA A 458 -35.50 -71.60 -7.04
CA ALA A 458 -34.43 -72.54 -7.33
C ALA A 458 -33.66 -72.87 -6.04
N ILE A 459 -32.95 -73.99 -6.05
CA ILE A 459 -31.98 -74.37 -5.02
C ILE A 459 -30.58 -74.18 -5.61
N VAL A 460 -29.70 -73.54 -4.85
CA VAL A 460 -28.29 -73.33 -5.18
C VAL A 460 -27.44 -74.17 -4.23
N GLU A 461 -26.83 -75.22 -4.75
CA GLU A 461 -25.80 -76.00 -4.07
C GLU A 461 -24.43 -75.33 -4.23
N ILE A 462 -23.72 -75.14 -3.11
CA ILE A 462 -22.38 -74.55 -3.07
C ILE A 462 -21.44 -75.49 -2.30
N GLY A 463 -20.23 -75.67 -2.84
CA GLY A 463 -19.24 -76.60 -2.32
C GLY A 463 -19.18 -77.92 -3.12
N GLY A 464 -18.41 -78.88 -2.61
CA GLY A 464 -18.26 -80.20 -3.24
C GLY A 464 -17.82 -81.26 -2.23
N GLY A 465 -18.36 -82.47 -2.37
CA GLY A 465 -18.19 -83.55 -1.41
C GLY A 465 -19.10 -83.40 -0.18
N GLY A 466 -18.73 -84.02 0.95
CA GLY A 466 -19.56 -84.14 2.16
C GLY A 466 -19.83 -82.85 2.96
N LYS A 467 -19.76 -81.67 2.34
CA LYS A 467 -20.07 -80.35 2.92
C LYS A 467 -20.76 -79.42 1.90
N THR A 468 -21.65 -79.95 1.08
CA THR A 468 -22.55 -79.12 0.26
C THR A 468 -23.44 -78.27 1.17
N GLN A 469 -23.57 -76.98 0.86
CA GLN A 469 -24.57 -76.10 1.46
C GLN A 469 -25.65 -75.77 0.41
N GLU A 470 -26.91 -75.90 0.77
CA GLU A 470 -28.07 -75.55 -0.08
C GLU A 470 -28.64 -74.19 0.33
N PHE A 471 -28.96 -73.36 -0.65
CA PHE A 471 -29.58 -72.04 -0.44
C PHE A 471 -30.82 -71.88 -1.33
N GLU A 472 -31.92 -71.41 -0.76
CA GLU A 472 -33.08 -70.97 -1.55
C GLU A 472 -32.73 -69.68 -2.32
N ALA A 473 -32.93 -69.73 -3.63
CA ALA A 473 -32.71 -68.63 -4.55
C ALA A 473 -33.97 -68.32 -5.38
N THR A 474 -34.03 -67.12 -5.93
CA THR A 474 -35.06 -66.74 -6.91
C THR A 474 -34.45 -66.17 -8.18
N VAL A 475 -35.11 -66.38 -9.32
CA VAL A 475 -34.70 -65.78 -10.61
C VAL A 475 -34.91 -64.26 -10.55
N ALA A 476 -33.82 -63.52 -10.32
CA ALA A 476 -33.83 -62.07 -10.16
C ALA A 476 -33.75 -61.34 -11.50
N ARG A 477 -33.06 -61.91 -12.50
CA ARG A 477 -32.97 -61.37 -13.86
C ARG A 477 -32.74 -62.47 -14.89
N ILE A 478 -33.29 -62.27 -16.08
CA ILE A 478 -32.94 -63.02 -17.30
C ILE A 478 -32.38 -62.00 -18.30
N ASN A 479 -31.22 -62.28 -18.90
CA ASN A 479 -30.66 -61.46 -19.97
C ASN A 479 -31.36 -61.80 -21.31
N PRO A 480 -32.09 -60.85 -21.94
CA PRO A 480 -32.77 -61.12 -23.21
C PRO A 480 -31.80 -61.30 -24.38
N LEU A 481 -30.54 -60.84 -24.24
CA LEU A 481 -29.49 -61.07 -25.22
C LEU A 481 -28.73 -62.36 -24.86
N PRO A 482 -28.55 -63.31 -25.81
CA PRO A 482 -27.72 -64.49 -25.59
C PRO A 482 -26.22 -64.14 -25.69
N SER A 483 -25.38 -64.99 -25.09
CA SER A 483 -23.93 -65.02 -25.35
C SER A 483 -23.62 -65.63 -26.73
N GLU A 484 -22.34 -65.62 -27.11
CA GLU A 484 -21.83 -66.23 -28.34
C GLU A 484 -22.23 -67.72 -28.48
N ASP A 485 -22.37 -68.45 -27.36
CA ASP A 485 -22.82 -69.84 -27.30
C ASP A 485 -24.34 -70.05 -27.50
N LEU A 486 -25.10 -68.99 -27.83
CA LEU A 486 -26.57 -68.98 -27.91
C LEU A 486 -27.29 -69.34 -26.59
N ASN A 487 -26.60 -69.14 -25.46
CA ASN A 487 -27.13 -69.29 -24.11
C ASN A 487 -27.52 -67.93 -23.52
N HIS A 488 -28.66 -67.84 -22.85
CA HIS A 488 -29.05 -66.66 -22.09
C HIS A 488 -28.48 -66.73 -20.67
N GLN A 489 -27.94 -65.61 -20.18
CA GLN A 489 -27.53 -65.52 -18.78
C GLN A 489 -28.76 -65.35 -17.89
N VAL A 490 -28.91 -66.25 -16.91
CA VAL A 490 -29.93 -66.13 -15.86
C VAL A 490 -29.21 -65.83 -14.55
N ILE A 491 -29.63 -64.76 -13.89
CA ILE A 491 -29.08 -64.29 -12.62
C ILE A 491 -30.07 -64.67 -11.52
N LEU A 492 -29.67 -65.59 -10.66
CA LEU A 492 -30.42 -65.98 -9.48
C LEU A 492 -29.86 -65.28 -8.24
N GLN A 493 -30.72 -64.75 -7.38
CA GLN A 493 -30.31 -64.09 -6.15
C GLN A 493 -30.69 -64.93 -4.92
N PHE A 494 -29.78 -64.99 -3.95
CA PHE A 494 -29.95 -65.70 -2.69
C PHE A 494 -29.25 -64.95 -1.54
N LYS A 495 -29.56 -65.33 -0.29
CA LYS A 495 -29.02 -64.67 0.91
C LYS A 495 -27.85 -65.43 1.54
N ASN A 496 -26.75 -64.72 1.75
CA ASN A 496 -25.53 -65.20 2.39
C ASN A 496 -25.61 -64.99 3.91
N THR A 497 -26.56 -65.66 4.58
CA THR A 497 -26.91 -65.40 5.99
C THR A 497 -25.79 -65.66 7.00
N LYS A 498 -24.71 -66.34 6.58
CA LYS A 498 -23.52 -66.65 7.40
C LYS A 498 -22.31 -65.80 7.05
N ASN A 499 -22.31 -65.10 5.92
CA ASN A 499 -21.14 -64.41 5.34
C ASN A 499 -19.89 -65.31 5.16
N ASP A 500 -20.07 -66.63 4.97
CA ASP A 500 -18.99 -67.61 4.76
C ASP A 500 -18.67 -67.86 3.27
N LEU A 501 -19.54 -67.39 2.37
CA LEU A 501 -19.39 -67.55 0.92
C LEU A 501 -18.53 -66.43 0.30
N LEU A 502 -17.70 -66.80 -0.67
CA LEU A 502 -16.81 -65.89 -1.40
C LEU A 502 -17.23 -65.73 -2.87
N ALA A 503 -17.02 -64.55 -3.42
CA ALA A 503 -17.17 -64.30 -4.86
C ALA A 503 -16.19 -65.17 -5.68
N GLY A 504 -16.61 -65.53 -6.90
CA GLY A 504 -15.82 -66.38 -7.81
C GLY A 504 -15.95 -67.90 -7.57
N GLN A 505 -16.56 -68.32 -6.45
CA GLN A 505 -16.90 -69.73 -6.21
C GLN A 505 -17.86 -70.27 -7.28
N LEU A 506 -17.78 -71.57 -7.56
CA LEU A 506 -18.72 -72.28 -8.44
C LEU A 506 -19.91 -72.79 -7.63
N ALA A 507 -21.11 -72.66 -8.21
CA ALA A 507 -22.36 -73.16 -7.64
C ALA A 507 -23.13 -73.98 -8.68
N THR A 508 -23.94 -74.93 -8.21
CA THR A 508 -24.83 -75.74 -9.05
C THR A 508 -26.28 -75.39 -8.72
N VAL A 509 -27.06 -75.07 -9.75
CA VAL A 509 -28.43 -74.56 -9.63
C VAL A 509 -29.43 -75.58 -10.16
N TYR A 510 -30.51 -75.77 -9.40
CA TYR A 510 -31.63 -76.67 -9.67
C TYR A 510 -32.93 -75.88 -9.59
N PHE A 511 -33.80 -76.03 -10.57
CA PHE A 511 -35.10 -75.38 -10.56
C PHE A 511 -36.18 -76.32 -10.02
N SER A 512 -37.02 -75.84 -9.10
CA SER A 512 -38.13 -76.64 -8.58
C SER A 512 -39.20 -76.83 -9.67
N ASP A 513 -39.61 -78.07 -9.93
CA ASP A 513 -40.74 -78.36 -10.81
C ASP A 513 -42.04 -77.83 -10.17
N GLN A 514 -42.79 -77.01 -10.92
CA GLN A 514 -43.98 -76.31 -10.44
C GLN A 514 -45.26 -77.16 -10.52
N GLN A 515 -45.20 -78.40 -11.00
CA GLN A 515 -46.38 -79.26 -11.21
C GLN A 515 -47.14 -79.74 -9.95
N ASN A 516 -46.88 -79.19 -8.75
CA ASN A 516 -47.57 -79.59 -7.51
C ASN A 516 -47.88 -78.42 -6.54
N LEU A 517 -48.32 -77.27 -7.06
CA LEU A 517 -48.80 -76.11 -6.28
C LEU A 517 -50.14 -75.55 -6.79
N GLY A 518 -50.98 -76.41 -7.37
CA GLY A 518 -52.24 -76.03 -8.03
C GLY A 518 -53.32 -77.11 -7.98
N GLY A 519 -53.56 -77.68 -6.80
CA GLY A 519 -54.63 -78.67 -6.55
C GLY A 519 -55.10 -78.61 -5.09
N ILE A 520 -56.40 -78.83 -4.90
CA ILE A 520 -57.08 -79.04 -3.60
C ILE A 520 -57.34 -80.54 -3.46
#